data_AF-A0A1G6LGC2-F1
#
_entry.id   AF-A0A1G6LGC2-F1
#
_cell.length_a   1.000
_cell.length_b   1.000
_cell.length_c   1.000
_cell.angle_alpha   90.00
_cell.angle_beta   90.00
_cell.angle_gamma   90.00
#
_symmetry.space_group_name_H-M   'P 1'
#
loop_
_entity.id
_entity.type
_entity.pdbx_description
1 polymer ?
#
loop_
_entity_poly.entity_id
_entity_poly.type
_entity_poly.pdbx_seq_one_letter_code
_entity_poly.pdbx_strand_id
1 'polypeptide(L)'
;MYGNPVETVRGWRELAEAENLSIRDLAIEVTARQTFVGSPQTVADTIDDLVQRDAADGFILVPHIVPAGLTISWAPSSRCCRNARFPHGLHRHDMRDHLGLDSVETLRH
;
A
#
# COMPACT_ATOMS: atom_id res chain seq x y z
N MET A 1 -16.46 2.82 -7.19
CA MET A 1 -15.25 2.67 -8.01
C MET A 1 -15.39 1.50 -8.99
N TYR A 2 -16.16 1.65 -10.05
CA TYR A 2 -15.99 0.94 -11.33
C TYR A 2 -16.76 1.80 -12.33
N GLY A 3 -16.05 2.74 -12.94
CA GLY A 3 -16.60 3.50 -14.06
C GLY A 3 -16.92 2.53 -15.19
N ASN A 4 -18.05 2.74 -15.84
CA ASN A 4 -18.55 2.05 -17.05
C ASN A 4 -17.73 0.81 -17.49
N PRO A 5 -18.24 -0.42 -17.27
CA PRO A 5 -17.54 -1.66 -17.63
C PRO A 5 -17.11 -1.73 -19.10
N VAL A 6 -17.89 -1.12 -20.00
CA VAL A 6 -17.61 -1.12 -21.45
C VAL A 6 -16.37 -0.30 -21.77
N GLU A 7 -16.19 0.84 -21.10
CA GLU A 7 -15.01 1.69 -21.30
C GLU A 7 -13.74 1.04 -20.75
N THR A 8 -13.85 0.35 -19.61
CA THR A 8 -12.74 -0.41 -19.02
C THR A 8 -12.28 -1.53 -19.95
N VAL A 9 -13.22 -2.30 -20.49
CA VAL A 9 -12.92 -3.38 -21.45
C VAL A 9 -12.29 -2.85 -22.73
N ARG A 10 -12.75 -1.69 -23.23
CA ARG A 10 -12.16 -1.05 -24.41
C ARG A 10 -10.70 -0.67 -24.14
N GLY A 11 -10.40 -0.03 -23.02
CA GLY A 11 -9.02 0.33 -22.66
C GLY A 11 -8.10 -0.89 -22.50
N TRP A 12 -8.61 -2.00 -21.93
CA TRP A 12 -7.84 -3.24 -21.82
C TRP A 12 -7.55 -3.90 -23.18
N ARG A 13 -8.47 -3.80 -24.14
CA ARG A 13 -8.24 -4.29 -25.51
C ARG A 13 -7.17 -3.47 -26.22
N GLU A 14 -7.25 -2.15 -26.13
CA GLU A 14 -6.25 -1.24 -26.71
C GLU A 14 -4.85 -1.50 -26.13
N LEU A 15 -4.75 -1.72 -24.81
CA LEU A 15 -3.49 -2.07 -24.14
C LEU A 15 -2.93 -3.41 -24.61
N ALA A 16 -3.78 -4.44 -24.71
CA ALA A 16 -3.36 -5.76 -25.15
C ALA A 16 -2.88 -5.77 -26.62
N GLU A 17 -3.53 -4.99 -27.48
CA GLU A 17 -3.14 -4.84 -28.89
C GLU A 17 -1.83 -4.04 -29.04
N ALA A 18 -1.67 -2.96 -28.26
CA ALA A 18 -0.46 -2.12 -28.31
C ALA A 18 0.79 -2.88 -27.84
N GLU A 19 0.67 -3.70 -26.80
CA GLU A 19 1.80 -4.44 -26.21
C GLU A 19 1.85 -5.92 -26.62
N ASN A 20 0.97 -6.35 -27.53
CA ASN A 20 0.86 -7.73 -28.01
C ASN A 20 0.78 -8.77 -26.88
N LEU A 21 -0.01 -8.44 -25.84
CA LEU A 21 -0.13 -9.24 -24.62
C LEU A 21 -1.15 -10.37 -24.80
N SER A 22 -0.84 -11.55 -24.25
CA SER A 22 -1.85 -12.59 -24.08
C SER A 22 -2.88 -12.16 -23.01
N ILE A 23 -4.06 -12.79 -22.96
CA ILE A 23 -5.07 -12.52 -21.91
C ILE A 23 -4.47 -12.67 -20.50
N ARG A 24 -3.54 -13.62 -20.32
CA ARG A 24 -2.83 -13.82 -19.05
C ARG A 24 -1.93 -12.64 -18.71
N ASP A 25 -1.17 -12.15 -19.68
CA ASP A 25 -0.22 -11.06 -19.47
C ASP A 25 -0.95 -9.72 -19.28
N LEU A 26 -2.04 -9.50 -20.03
CA LEU A 26 -2.97 -8.39 -19.80
C LEU A 26 -3.53 -8.42 -18.38
N ALA A 27 -3.99 -9.59 -17.90
CA ALA A 27 -4.51 -9.73 -16.55
C ALA A 27 -3.43 -9.40 -15.51
N ILE A 28 -2.18 -9.83 -15.70
CA ILE A 28 -1.06 -9.46 -14.84
C ILE A 28 -0.86 -7.95 -14.87
N GLU A 29 -0.77 -7.33 -16.05
CA GLU A 29 -0.52 -5.89 -16.20
C GLU A 29 -1.59 -5.03 -15.49
N VAL A 30 -2.87 -5.38 -15.64
CA VAL A 30 -3.96 -4.59 -15.07
C VAL A 30 -4.22 -4.89 -13.59
N THR A 31 -3.75 -6.04 -13.08
CA THR A 31 -3.95 -6.48 -11.68
C THR A 31 -2.70 -6.41 -10.81
N ALA A 32 -1.50 -6.25 -11.38
CA ALA A 32 -0.21 -6.16 -10.66
C ALA A 32 -0.03 -4.85 -9.89
N ARG A 33 -1.14 -4.20 -9.51
CA ARG A 33 -1.13 -3.00 -8.70
C ARG A 33 -0.73 -3.37 -7.27
N GLN A 34 0.57 -3.22 -7.06
CA GLN A 34 1.31 -3.13 -5.78
C GLN A 34 1.61 -4.45 -5.08
N THR A 35 2.42 -5.29 -5.74
CA THR A 35 3.14 -6.37 -5.06
C THR A 35 4.55 -5.91 -4.69
N PHE A 36 4.83 -5.78 -3.40
CA PHE A 36 6.21 -5.61 -2.92
C PHE A 36 6.92 -6.97 -2.98
N VAL A 37 7.94 -7.10 -3.83
CA VAL A 37 8.71 -8.34 -3.99
C VAL A 37 10.16 -8.08 -3.65
N GLY A 38 10.72 -8.82 -2.70
CA GLY A 38 12.11 -8.71 -2.33
C GLY A 38 12.40 -9.21 -0.93
N SER A 39 13.61 -8.91 -0.44
CA SER A 39 13.95 -9.15 0.96
C SER A 39 13.14 -8.22 1.88
N PRO A 40 12.91 -8.60 3.16
CA PRO A 40 12.20 -7.72 4.10
C PRO A 40 12.83 -6.32 4.20
N GLN A 41 14.16 -6.22 4.09
CA GLN A 41 14.86 -4.94 4.08
C GLN A 41 14.55 -4.11 2.82
N THR A 42 14.60 -4.73 1.64
CA THR A 42 14.30 -4.06 0.37
C THR A 42 12.87 -3.51 0.34
N VAL A 43 11.91 -4.30 0.84
CA VAL A 43 10.50 -3.87 0.93
C VAL A 43 10.36 -2.70 1.91
N ALA A 44 11.00 -2.78 3.09
CA ALA A 44 10.97 -1.71 4.09
C ALA A 44 11.58 -0.40 3.56
N ASP A 45 12.71 -0.47 2.85
CA ASP A 45 13.38 0.70 2.27
C ASP A 45 12.50 1.33 1.16
N THR A 46 11.83 0.51 0.35
CA THR A 46 10.90 0.99 -0.69
C THR A 46 9.70 1.71 -0.08
N ILE A 47 9.13 1.16 1.00
CA ILE A 47 8.02 1.78 1.72
C ILE A 47 8.46 3.11 2.34
N ASP A 48 9.62 3.16 3.01
CA ASP A 48 10.16 4.41 3.58
C ASP A 48 10.29 5.46 2.48
N ASP A 49 10.94 5.13 1.37
CA ASP A 49 11.12 6.04 0.23
C ASP A 49 9.81 6.62 -0.32
N LEU A 50 8.74 5.82 -0.39
CA LEU A 50 7.43 6.27 -0.86
C LEU A 50 6.77 7.21 0.14
N VAL A 51 6.86 6.90 1.43
CA VAL A 51 6.29 7.75 2.48
C VAL A 51 7.08 9.06 2.62
N GLN A 52 8.42 9.03 2.55
CA GLN A 52 9.26 10.24 2.64
C GLN A 52 9.09 11.18 1.44
N ARG A 53 8.66 10.66 0.29
CA ARG A 53 8.33 11.48 -0.90
C ARG A 53 6.88 11.98 -0.91
N ASP A 54 6.15 11.81 0.20
CA ASP A 54 4.72 12.10 0.32
C ASP A 54 3.88 11.44 -0.80
N ALA A 55 4.33 10.29 -1.33
CA ALA A 55 3.59 9.53 -2.33
C ALA A 55 2.47 8.68 -1.70
N ALA A 56 2.57 8.39 -0.40
CA ALA A 56 1.54 7.73 0.40
C ALA A 56 1.72 8.05 1.90
N ASP A 57 0.62 8.24 2.64
CA ASP A 57 0.64 8.42 4.10
C ASP A 57 0.86 7.10 4.87
N GLY A 58 0.59 5.97 4.23
CA GLY A 58 0.70 4.64 4.80
C GLY A 58 0.29 3.55 3.81
N PHE A 59 0.57 2.30 4.17
CA PHE A 59 0.27 1.13 3.32
C PHE A 59 -0.62 0.13 4.06
N ILE A 60 -1.59 -0.42 3.33
CA ILE A 60 -2.37 -1.58 3.78
C ILE A 60 -1.70 -2.82 3.21
N LEU A 61 -1.13 -3.65 4.09
CA LEU A 61 -0.47 -4.89 3.69
C LEU A 61 -1.51 -6.01 3.62
N VAL A 62 -1.76 -6.53 2.41
CA VAL A 62 -2.63 -7.69 2.16
C VAL A 62 -1.75 -8.88 1.79
N PRO A 63 -1.37 -9.75 2.75
CA PRO A 63 -0.57 -10.92 2.45
C PRO A 63 -1.41 -11.97 1.70
N HIS A 64 -0.81 -12.57 0.68
CA HIS A 64 -1.40 -13.73 -0.01
C HIS A 64 -1.26 -15.03 0.80
N ILE A 65 -0.51 -15.01 1.90
CA ILE A 65 -0.28 -16.15 2.81
C ILE A 65 -0.45 -15.66 4.27
N VAL A 66 -1.50 -16.11 4.95
CA VAL A 66 -1.79 -15.75 6.35
C VAL A 66 -1.58 -16.98 7.25
N PRO A 67 -0.92 -16.87 8.42
CA PRO A 67 -0.30 -15.68 9.02
C PRO A 67 1.18 -15.48 8.63
N ALA A 68 1.80 -16.45 7.96
CA ALA A 68 3.25 -16.47 7.72
C ALA A 68 3.77 -15.24 6.95
N GLY A 69 2.95 -14.67 6.05
CA GLY A 69 3.28 -13.45 5.31
C GLY A 69 3.34 -12.18 6.15
N LEU A 70 2.80 -12.19 7.38
CA LEU A 70 2.90 -11.09 8.36
C LEU A 70 3.98 -11.35 9.43
N THR A 71 4.45 -12.59 9.58
CA THR A 71 5.43 -12.97 10.60
C THR A 71 6.88 -12.95 10.10
N ILE A 72 7.10 -12.72 8.80
CA ILE A 72 8.43 -12.42 8.25
C ILE A 72 8.96 -11.19 9.01
N SER A 73 10.02 -11.41 9.79
CA SER A 73 10.61 -10.45 10.73
C SER A 73 10.75 -9.06 10.09
N TRP A 74 9.81 -8.17 10.43
CA TRP A 74 9.86 -6.75 10.14
C TRP A 74 10.85 -6.15 11.13
N ALA A 75 12.14 -6.32 10.89
CA ALA A 75 13.13 -5.90 11.87
C ALA A 75 13.08 -4.37 12.08
N PRO A 76 13.01 -3.87 13.32
CA PRO A 76 13.02 -2.44 13.65
C PRO A 76 14.38 -1.75 13.40
N SER A 77 15.33 -2.44 12.75
CA SER A 77 16.67 -1.94 12.45
C SER A 77 16.77 -1.25 11.08
N SER A 78 15.73 -1.32 10.25
CA SER A 78 15.68 -0.65 8.95
C SER A 78 15.64 0.87 9.10
N ARG A 79 16.11 1.60 8.08
CA ARG A 79 16.17 3.08 8.05
C ARG A 79 14.78 3.71 8.32
N CYS A 80 13.74 3.02 7.87
CA CYS A 80 12.32 3.29 8.09
C CYS A 80 11.97 3.63 9.56
N CYS A 81 12.49 2.87 10.54
CA CYS A 81 12.20 3.12 11.96
C CYS A 81 13.04 4.26 12.58
N ARG A 82 14.15 4.68 11.94
CA ARG A 82 15.00 5.78 12.43
C ARG A 82 14.43 7.17 12.10
N ASN A 83 13.63 7.26 11.03
CA ASN A 83 12.98 8.50 10.65
C ASN A 83 11.56 8.52 11.21
N ALA A 84 11.22 9.57 11.95
CA ALA A 84 10.13 9.67 12.94
C ALA A 84 8.68 9.52 12.42
N ARG A 85 8.45 8.97 11.23
CA ARG A 85 7.12 8.82 10.64
C ARG A 85 6.43 7.51 11.01
N PHE A 86 7.18 6.52 11.50
CA PHE A 86 6.63 5.30 12.08
C PHE A 86 6.62 5.41 13.61
N PRO A 87 5.45 5.28 14.26
CA PRO A 87 5.35 5.44 15.70
C PRO A 87 6.09 4.30 16.43
N HIS A 88 6.97 4.67 17.37
CA HIS A 88 7.51 3.74 18.36
C HIS A 88 6.48 3.56 19.48
N GLY A 89 5.59 2.57 19.33
CA GLY A 89 4.58 2.25 20.33
C GLY A 89 3.25 2.99 20.16
N LEU A 90 2.21 2.42 20.75
CA LEU A 90 0.85 2.98 20.78
C LEU A 90 0.68 3.73 22.10
N HIS A 91 0.92 5.04 22.09
CA HIS A 91 0.91 5.87 23.31
C HIS A 91 -0.40 6.64 23.55
N ARG A 92 -1.38 6.54 22.64
CA ARG A 92 -2.62 7.32 22.68
C ARG A 92 -3.81 6.47 23.09
N HIS A 93 -4.80 7.09 23.72
CA HIS A 93 -5.93 6.39 24.32
C HIS A 93 -6.99 5.95 23.31
N ASP A 94 -7.08 6.59 22.14
CA ASP A 94 -8.00 6.23 21.07
C ASP A 94 -7.37 6.35 19.67
N MET A 95 -8.02 5.71 18.69
CA MET A 95 -7.49 5.59 17.32
C MET A 95 -7.48 6.93 16.57
N ARG A 96 -8.40 7.85 16.86
CA ARG A 96 -8.45 9.14 16.17
C ARG A 96 -7.32 10.03 16.65
N ASP A 97 -7.13 10.07 17.96
CA ASP A 97 -6.00 10.73 18.59
C ASP A 97 -4.67 10.15 18.06
N HIS A 98 -4.58 8.83 17.92
CA HIS A 98 -3.40 8.17 17.34
C HIS A 98 -3.10 8.62 15.89
N LEU A 99 -4.14 8.88 15.10
CA LEU A 99 -4.04 9.37 13.72
C LEU A 99 -3.91 10.91 13.63
N GLY A 100 -3.91 11.63 14.76
CA GLY A 100 -3.87 13.10 14.77
C GLY A 100 -5.16 13.75 14.28
N LEU A 101 -6.28 13.03 14.32
CA LEU A 101 -7.59 13.53 13.91
C LEU A 101 -8.34 14.14 15.10
N ASP A 102 -9.10 15.20 14.85
CA ASP A 102 -9.92 15.84 15.89
C ASP A 102 -10.88 14.83 16.54
N SER A 103 -11.06 14.99 17.85
CA SER A 103 -12.07 14.25 18.60
C SER A 103 -13.46 14.52 18.02
N VAL A 104 -14.29 13.47 17.98
CA VAL A 104 -15.63 13.52 17.36
C VAL A 104 -16.54 14.58 18.02
N GLU A 105 -16.22 14.97 19.25
CA GLU A 105 -16.95 15.97 20.03
C GLU A 105 -16.84 17.39 19.43
N THR A 106 -15.78 17.68 18.69
CA THR A 106 -15.52 19.01 18.08
C THR A 106 -16.27 19.22 16.76
N LEU A 107 -16.81 18.16 16.14
CA LEU A 107 -17.53 18.21 14.84
C LEU A 107 -19.05 18.44 14.98
N ARG A 108 -19.55 18.75 16.17
CA ARG A 108 -20.91 19.25 16.40
C ARG A 108 -20.88 20.76 16.61
N HIS A 109 -20.63 21.53 15.57
CA HIS A 109 -20.95 22.96 15.53
C HIS A 109 -21.17 23.44 14.10
#